data_AF-F6Z0B3-F1
#
_entry.id   AF-F6Z0B3-F1
#
_cell.length_a   1.000
_cell.length_b   1.000
_cell.length_c   1.000
_cell.angle_alpha   90.00
_cell.angle_beta   90.00
_cell.angle_gamma   90.00
#
_symmetry.space_group_name_H-M   'P 1'
#
loop_
_entity.id
_entity.type
_entity.pdbx_description
1 polymer ?
#
loop_
_entity_poly.entity_id
_entity_poly.type
_entity_poly.pdbx_seq_one_letter_code
_entity_poly.pdbx_strand_id
1 'polypeptide(L)'
;MIEWANNWARGIRARQENSEAVGGFFSEIGDLNVVHHLWAYEDLHHRKNTRQAAWQKSGWDNTVYYTVPLIREMKSMIMIPLSYSPLK
;
A
#
# COMPACT_ATOMS: atom_id res chain seq x y z
N MET A 1 -16.22 3.34 -0.17
CA MET A 1 -14.93 4.01 0.13
C MET A 1 -14.62 4.03 1.63
N ILE A 2 -15.52 4.55 2.50
CA ILE A 2 -15.28 4.68 3.95
C ILE A 2 -14.91 3.34 4.63
N GLU A 3 -15.61 2.26 4.30
CA GLU A 3 -15.34 0.94 4.88
C GLU A 3 -13.94 0.42 4.51
N TRP A 4 -13.56 0.49 3.23
CA TRP A 4 -12.23 0.11 2.77
C TRP A 4 -11.15 0.93 3.49
N ALA A 5 -11.34 2.26 3.57
CA ALA A 5 -10.39 3.17 4.22
C ALA A 5 -10.21 2.83 5.71
N ASN A 6 -11.30 2.53 6.42
CA ASN A 6 -11.26 2.16 7.83
C ASN A 6 -10.51 0.84 8.06
N ASN A 7 -10.74 -0.17 7.22
CA ASN A 7 -10.00 -1.44 7.30
C ASN A 7 -8.51 -1.23 6.98
N TRP A 8 -8.20 -0.47 5.94
CA TRP A 8 -6.83 -0.18 5.51
C TRP A 8 -6.05 0.63 6.56
N ALA A 9 -6.67 1.65 7.16
CA ALA A 9 -6.03 2.48 8.18
C ALA A 9 -5.64 1.69 9.45
N ARG A 10 -6.35 0.61 9.76
CA ARG A 10 -5.96 -0.31 10.84
C ARG A 10 -4.79 -1.19 10.40
N GLY A 11 -4.90 -1.79 9.22
CA GLY A 11 -3.90 -2.71 8.68
C GLY A 11 -2.55 -2.11 8.38
N ILE A 12 -2.51 -0.81 8.06
CA ILE A 12 -1.26 -0.14 7.70
C ILE A 12 -0.25 -0.13 8.84
N ARG A 13 -0.70 -0.20 10.10
CA ARG A 13 0.17 -0.29 11.28
C ARG A 13 1.05 -1.55 11.24
N ALA A 14 0.50 -2.67 10.79
CA ALA A 14 1.26 -3.91 10.63
C ALA A 14 2.35 -3.78 9.54
N ARG A 15 2.14 -2.94 8.53
CA ARG A 15 3.11 -2.66 7.46
C ARG A 15 4.19 -1.67 7.90
N GLN A 16 3.86 -0.72 8.78
CA GLN A 16 4.83 0.23 9.35
C GLN A 16 5.91 -0.47 10.18
N GLU A 17 5.64 -1.65 10.75
CA GLU A 17 6.65 -2.46 11.44
C GLU A 17 7.82 -2.90 10.55
N ASN A 18 7.64 -2.90 9.23
CA ASN A 18 8.68 -3.20 8.26
C ASN A 18 9.46 -1.94 7.83
N SER A 19 9.23 -0.80 8.46
CA SER A 19 9.80 0.51 8.06
C SER A 19 9.53 0.86 6.59
N GLU A 20 8.40 0.39 6.05
CA GLU A 20 7.98 0.69 4.68
C GLU A 20 7.46 2.13 4.64
N ALA A 21 8.07 2.99 3.83
CA ALA A 21 7.51 4.32 3.57
C ALA A 21 6.19 4.18 2.80
N VAL A 22 5.11 4.75 3.34
CA VAL A 22 3.76 4.65 2.77
C VAL A 22 3.22 6.04 2.47
N GLY A 23 2.89 6.28 1.20
CA GLY A 23 1.91 7.31 0.82
C GLY A 23 0.56 6.65 0.59
N GLY A 24 -0.52 7.19 1.15
CA GLY A 24 -1.88 6.71 0.93
C GLY A 24 -2.79 7.89 0.59
N PHE A 25 -3.50 7.81 -0.52
CA PHE A 25 -4.27 8.92 -1.07
C PHE A 25 -5.62 8.44 -1.60
N PHE A 26 -6.63 9.30 -1.52
CA PHE A 26 -7.92 9.11 -2.13
C PHE A 26 -8.11 10.14 -3.24
N SER A 27 -8.67 9.73 -4.37
CA SER A 27 -9.06 10.67 -5.42
C SER A 27 -10.23 11.55 -4.95
N GLU A 28 -10.02 12.86 -4.87
CA GLU A 28 -11.10 13.85 -4.65
C GLU A 28 -11.67 14.38 -5.97
N ILE A 29 -10.84 14.45 -7.02
CA ILE A 29 -11.19 14.95 -8.36
C ILE A 29 -10.67 13.95 -9.40
N GLY A 30 -11.46 13.68 -10.45
CA GLY A 30 -11.16 12.70 -11.50
C GLY A 30 -11.89 11.37 -11.26
N ASP A 31 -11.19 10.24 -11.41
CA ASP A 31 -11.75 8.92 -11.14
C ASP A 31 -12.00 8.75 -9.63
N LEU A 32 -13.28 8.82 -9.25
CA LEU A 32 -13.72 8.68 -7.86
C LEU A 32 -13.70 7.22 -7.40
N ASN A 33 -13.69 7.00 -6.08
CA ASN A 33 -13.58 5.67 -5.47
C ASN A 33 -12.27 4.95 -5.78
N VAL A 34 -11.23 5.70 -6.13
CA VAL A 34 -9.87 5.19 -6.32
C VAL A 34 -9.02 5.52 -5.12
N VAL A 35 -8.27 4.51 -4.67
CA VAL A 35 -7.23 4.65 -3.66
C VAL A 35 -5.88 4.46 -4.32
N HIS A 36 -4.96 5.38 -4.04
CA HIS A 36 -3.56 5.28 -4.47
C HIS A 36 -2.70 4.99 -3.25
N HIS A 37 -1.80 4.03 -3.36
CA HIS A 37 -0.79 3.80 -2.34
C HIS A 37 0.59 3.65 -2.98
N LEU A 38 1.56 4.36 -2.41
CA LEU A 38 2.95 4.36 -2.85
C LEU A 38 3.83 3.72 -1.78
N TRP A 39 4.75 2.86 -2.21
CA TRP A 39 5.67 2.12 -1.36
C TRP A 39 7.08 2.30 -1.88
N ALA A 40 8.01 2.66 -0.99
CA ALA A 40 9.43 2.74 -1.33
C ALA A 40 10.16 1.45 -0.95
N TYR A 41 11.00 0.97 -1.85
CA TYR A 41 11.87 -0.19 -1.64
C TYR A 41 13.24 0.10 -2.24
N GLU A 42 14.30 -0.41 -1.63
CA GLU A 42 15.67 -0.32 -2.16
C GLU A 42 15.80 -1.00 -3.52
N ASP A 43 15.28 -2.23 -3.64
CA ASP A 43 15.23 -2.98 -4.89
C ASP A 43 14.04 -3.98 -4.93
N LEU A 44 13.94 -4.76 -6.02
CA LEU A 44 12.85 -5.73 -6.20
C LEU A 44 12.98 -6.98 -5.31
N HIS A 45 14.18 -7.33 -4.87
CA HIS A 45 14.42 -8.41 -3.93
C HIS A 45 14.00 -8.00 -2.52
N HIS A 46 14.41 -6.82 -2.07
CA HIS A 46 13.93 -6.18 -0.85
C HIS A 46 12.40 -6.12 -0.87
N ARG A 47 11.78 -5.59 -1.94
CA ARG A 47 10.31 -5.61 -2.10
C ARG A 47 9.69 -6.99 -1.88
N LYS A 48 10.27 -8.05 -2.44
CA LYS A 48 9.76 -9.42 -2.27
C LYS A 48 9.82 -9.84 -0.80
N ASN A 49 10.97 -9.66 -0.16
CA ASN A 49 11.20 -10.06 1.22
C ASN A 49 10.30 -9.28 2.19
N THR A 50 10.20 -7.96 2.03
CA THR A 50 9.38 -7.09 2.88
C THR A 50 7.89 -7.42 2.74
N ARG A 51 7.40 -7.67 1.52
CA ARG A 51 6.01 -8.11 1.31
C ARG A 51 5.73 -9.47 1.93
N GLN A 52 6.68 -10.40 1.87
CA GLN A 52 6.55 -11.71 2.52
C GLN A 52 6.55 -11.58 4.05
N ALA A 53 7.43 -10.73 4.61
CA ALA A 53 7.46 -10.44 6.04
C ALA A 53 6.15 -9.80 6.52
N ALA A 54 5.54 -8.90 5.74
CA ALA A 54 4.23 -8.31 6.07
C ALA A 54 3.13 -9.36 6.24
N TRP A 55 3.13 -10.45 5.46
CA TRP A 55 2.17 -11.54 5.62
C TRP A 55 2.34 -12.33 6.93
N GLN A 56 3.50 -12.23 7.57
CA GLN A 56 3.74 -12.84 8.88
C GLN A 56 3.31 -11.94 10.04
N LYS A 57 2.92 -10.69 9.76
CA LYS A 57 2.46 -9.74 10.78
C LYS A 57 0.98 -9.94 11.06
N SER A 58 0.64 -10.03 12.34
CA SER A 58 -0.75 -10.18 12.78
C SER A 58 -1.60 -8.99 12.31
N GLY A 59 -2.77 -9.28 11.74
CA GLY A 59 -3.74 -8.27 11.33
C GLY A 59 -3.59 -7.80 9.88
N TRP A 60 -2.45 -8.08 9.22
CA TRP A 60 -2.32 -7.80 7.79
C TRP A 60 -3.22 -8.70 6.94
N ASP A 61 -3.28 -9.98 7.28
CA ASP A 61 -4.18 -10.98 6.72
C ASP A 61 -5.66 -10.57 6.82
N ASN A 62 -6.09 -10.13 8.02
CA ASN A 62 -7.44 -9.61 8.24
C ASN A 62 -7.72 -8.37 7.38
N THR A 63 -6.74 -7.47 7.27
CA THR A 63 -6.89 -6.27 6.43
C THR A 63 -7.13 -6.65 4.99
N VAL A 64 -6.35 -7.59 4.44
CA VAL A 64 -6.54 -8.08 3.07
C VAL A 64 -7.92 -8.75 2.93
N TYR A 65 -8.33 -9.58 3.89
CA TYR A 65 -9.62 -10.26 3.88
C TYR A 65 -10.81 -9.28 3.78
N TYR A 66 -10.79 -8.19 4.55
CA TYR A 66 -11.89 -7.21 4.53
C TYR A 66 -11.81 -6.19 3.39
N THR A 67 -10.63 -5.96 2.82
CA THR A 67 -10.45 -4.93 1.77
C THR A 67 -10.60 -5.49 0.36
N VAL A 68 -10.12 -6.70 0.08
CA VAL A 68 -10.16 -7.30 -1.28
C VAL A 68 -11.56 -7.41 -1.86
N PRO A 69 -12.61 -7.85 -1.13
CA PRO A 69 -13.96 -7.93 -1.66
C PRO A 69 -14.56 -6.59 -2.10
N LEU A 70 -14.01 -5.47 -1.59
CA LEU A 70 -14.47 -4.12 -1.90
C LEU A 70 -13.76 -3.53 -3.12
N ILE A 71 -12.82 -4.26 -3.74
CA ILE A 71 -12.03 -3.80 -4.89
C ILE A 71 -12.64 -4.34 -6.19
N ARG A 72 -12.97 -3.43 -7.11
CA ARG A 72 -13.44 -3.79 -8.46
C ARG A 72 -12.29 -4.06 -9.44
N GLU A 73 -11.24 -3.25 -9.36
CA GLU A 73 -10.07 -3.34 -10.23
C GLU A 73 -8.83 -2.89 -9.43
N MET A 74 -7.69 -3.54 -9.66
CA MET A 74 -6.42 -3.18 -9.03
C MET A 74 -5.32 -3.14 -10.09
N LYS A 75 -4.55 -2.05 -10.10
CA LYS A 75 -3.38 -1.85 -10.96
C LYS A 75 -2.15 -1.56 -10.10
N SER A 76 -0.99 -1.95 -10.58
CA SER A 76 0.29 -1.65 -9.92
C SER A 76 1.35 -1.35 -10.97
N MET A 77 2.21 -0.38 -10.68
CA MET A 77 3.35 -0.04 -11.52
C MET A 77 4.62 0.13 -10.68
N ILE A 78 5.76 -0.11 -11.29
CA ILE A 78 7.08 0.11 -10.68
C ILE A 78 7.66 1.38 -11.30
N MET A 79 8.09 2.28 -10.45
CA MET A 79 8.67 3.56 -10.84
C MET A 79 10.10 3.65 -10.32
N ILE A 80 10.97 4.27 -11.11
CA ILE A 80 12.35 4.60 -10.70
C ILE A 80 12.40 6.11 -10.50
N PRO A 81 12.80 6.61 -9.32
CA PRO A 81 12.88 8.04 -9.07
C PRO A 81 13.94 8.69 -9.97
N LEU A 82 13.61 9.82 -10.57
CA LEU A 82 14.53 10.59 -11.40
C LEU A 82 15.66 11.19 -10.55
N SER A 83 16.73 11.65 -11.21
CA SER A 83 17.94 12.12 -10.54
C SER A 83 17.71 13.26 -9.54
N TYR A 84 16.72 14.10 -9.81
CA TYR A 84 16.30 15.28 -9.05
C TYR A 84 15.03 15.06 -8.20
N SER A 85 14.55 13.82 -8.08
CA SER A 85 13.42 13.52 -7.19
C SER A 85 13.82 13.76 -5.73
N PRO A 86 13.01 14.50 -4.93
CA PRO A 86 13.26 14.67 -3.50
C PRO A 86 12.99 13.39 -2.70
N LEU A 87 12.28 12.42 -3.29
CA LEU A 87 11.94 11.12 -2.70
C LEU A 87 12.91 10.01 -3.16
N LYS A 88 14.19 10.36 -3.32
CA LYS A 88 15.26 9.39 -3.60
C LYS A 88 15.69 8.66 -2.34
#